data_AF-A0A3M1HS57-F1
#
_entry.id   AF-A0A3M1HS57-F1
#
_cell.length_a   1.000
_cell.length_b   1.000
_cell.length_c   1.000
_cell.angle_alpha   90.00
_cell.angle_beta   90.00
_cell.angle_gamma   90.00
#
_symmetry.space_group_name_H-M   'P 1'
#
loop_
_entity.id
_entity.type
_entity.pdbx_description
1 polymer ?
#
loop_
_entity_poly.entity_id
_entity_poly.type
_entity_poly.pdbx_seq_one_letter_code
_entity_poly.pdbx_strand_id
1 'polypeptide(L)'
;MRKALLVRLFDAFSIHRWNDQLRPWPLVEMDKHAHKIATVFLLGHTSARPLHWPRLIEAGIFELLRRIELADIQSPVYREIMRDPQAAARLSYWVAERIRPLLDAELAARAERYLHDPDGFFADAEHERALLEAAHRYTSWWEYTRLLAPWQPHAAEARRIEEALSEELAGYAERFPALVRLITPESKLAQFSDRIGMLRFQLRWSRVPRMPATSVLGHMMLVAIIAFLLLRQAGADETRLVNGFFRGLFHDLAEAVTRDIISPVKRAASEVERVIQEIERRQMEAHIYPLLADEPELAARLRWLITDEFVDKIDDEVVDFAESPPPPGANAVDGFLVKAADDLAAFMEAYMSRELGVQSAPMLSALYQILSKYRAPERRQKAARLGVDIAAILADFEPLA
;
A
#
# COMPACT_ATOMS: atom_id res chain seq x y z
N MET A 1 10.36 -3.64 -13.86
CA MET A 1 9.99 -4.53 -12.73
C MET A 1 10.51 -5.94 -13.00
N ARG A 2 11.16 -6.56 -12.00
CA ARG A 2 11.77 -7.90 -12.06
C ARG A 2 11.46 -8.65 -10.77
N LYS A 3 11.63 -9.99 -10.75
CA LYS A 3 11.44 -10.82 -9.55
C LYS A 3 12.14 -10.29 -8.30
N ALA A 4 13.39 -9.83 -8.42
CA ALA A 4 14.19 -9.38 -7.28
C ALA A 4 13.53 -8.24 -6.49
N LEU A 5 12.92 -7.26 -7.18
CA LEU A 5 12.20 -6.15 -6.54
C LEU A 5 10.93 -6.65 -5.83
N LEU A 6 10.15 -7.53 -6.48
CA LEU A 6 8.92 -8.06 -5.90
C LEU A 6 9.19 -8.88 -4.64
N VAL A 7 10.21 -9.74 -4.68
CA VAL A 7 10.67 -10.50 -3.51
C VAL A 7 11.11 -9.54 -2.40
N ARG A 8 11.90 -8.51 -2.73
CA ARG A 8 12.34 -7.52 -1.74
C ARG A 8 11.19 -6.77 -1.10
N LEU A 9 10.20 -6.31 -1.88
CA LEU A 9 9.00 -5.66 -1.34
C LEU A 9 8.20 -6.59 -0.42
N PHE A 10 8.17 -7.89 -0.74
CA PHE A 10 7.47 -8.89 0.06
C PHE A 10 8.12 -9.11 1.43
N ASP A 11 9.42 -8.85 1.59
CA ASP A 11 10.11 -8.94 2.89
C ASP A 11 9.45 -8.07 3.97
N ALA A 12 8.77 -6.98 3.60
CA ALA A 12 8.06 -6.11 4.55
C ALA A 12 6.92 -6.82 5.32
N PHE A 13 6.41 -7.95 4.85
CA PHE A 13 5.47 -8.79 5.59
C PHE A 13 6.12 -9.61 6.72
N SER A 14 7.45 -9.77 6.69
CA SER A 14 8.22 -10.49 7.70
C SER A 14 8.84 -9.55 8.75
N ILE A 15 8.83 -8.24 8.50
CA ILE A 15 9.38 -7.24 9.41
C ILE A 15 8.36 -6.94 10.49
N HIS A 16 8.56 -7.52 11.66
CA HIS A 16 7.66 -7.28 12.77
C HIS A 16 7.98 -5.97 13.51
N ARG A 17 6.93 -5.24 13.87
CA ARG A 17 6.98 -4.01 14.66
C ARG A 17 6.62 -4.30 16.12
N TRP A 18 7.14 -3.46 17.02
CA TRP A 18 6.86 -3.52 18.46
C TRP A 18 7.23 -4.87 19.11
N ASN A 19 8.31 -5.51 18.65
CA ASN A 19 8.76 -6.83 19.14
C ASN A 19 9.29 -6.80 20.57
N ASP A 20 9.58 -5.61 21.08
CA ASP A 20 10.00 -5.30 22.44
C ASP A 20 8.82 -5.10 23.39
N GLN A 21 7.58 -5.08 22.88
CA GLN A 21 6.36 -4.81 23.64
C GLN A 21 5.47 -6.05 23.75
N LEU A 22 4.60 -6.08 24.77
CA LEU A 22 3.55 -7.10 24.85
C LEU A 22 2.53 -6.86 23.71
N ARG A 23 2.57 -7.72 22.69
CA ARG A 23 1.71 -7.64 21.51
C ARG A 23 0.86 -8.90 21.34
N PRO A 24 -0.47 -8.80 21.40
CA PRO A 24 -1.37 -9.95 21.20
C PRO A 24 -1.44 -10.45 19.74
N TRP A 25 -1.07 -9.61 18.77
CA TRP A 25 -1.04 -9.94 17.34
C TRP A 25 0.27 -9.48 16.69
N PRO A 26 0.72 -10.15 15.61
CA PRO A 26 1.85 -9.68 14.84
C PRO A 26 1.49 -8.38 14.12
N LEU A 27 2.19 -7.30 14.45
CA LEU A 27 2.18 -6.05 13.68
C LEU A 27 3.37 -6.11 12.72
N VAL A 28 3.15 -5.84 11.43
CA VAL A 28 4.20 -5.91 10.40
C VAL A 28 4.36 -4.58 9.67
N GLU A 29 5.54 -4.37 9.07
CA GLU A 29 5.88 -3.09 8.43
C GLU A 29 4.98 -2.79 7.22
N MET A 30 4.63 -3.80 6.41
CA MET A 30 3.75 -3.58 5.25
C MET A 30 2.38 -2.99 5.66
N ASP A 31 1.76 -3.52 6.71
CA ASP A 31 0.45 -3.04 7.20
C ASP A 31 0.53 -1.60 7.73
N LYS A 32 1.59 -1.31 8.49
CA LYS A 32 1.84 0.03 9.01
C LYS A 32 2.09 1.02 7.88
N HIS A 33 2.82 0.60 6.85
CA HIS A 33 3.11 1.42 5.69
C HIS A 33 1.85 1.70 4.86
N ALA A 34 1.01 0.68 4.65
CA ALA A 34 -0.30 0.83 4.01
C ALA A 34 -1.18 1.88 4.72
N HIS A 35 -1.29 1.78 6.06
CA HIS A 35 -2.06 2.73 6.86
C HIS A 35 -1.44 4.14 6.80
N LYS A 36 -0.11 4.23 6.72
CA LYS A 36 0.57 5.52 6.57
C LYS A 36 0.17 6.17 5.26
N ILE A 37 0.24 5.45 4.15
CA ILE A 37 -0.09 6.00 2.84
C ILE A 37 -1.59 6.31 2.73
N ALA A 38 -2.45 5.51 3.35
CA ALA A 38 -3.86 5.87 3.47
C ALA A 38 -4.04 7.17 4.28
N THR A 39 -3.26 7.39 5.34
CA THR A 39 -3.28 8.66 6.11
C THR A 39 -2.78 9.83 5.27
N VAL A 40 -1.76 9.64 4.43
CA VAL A 40 -1.30 10.65 3.45
C VAL A 40 -2.44 11.02 2.49
N PHE A 41 -3.20 10.03 2.01
CA PHE A 41 -4.39 10.27 1.19
C PHE A 41 -5.42 11.13 1.93
N LEU A 42 -5.75 10.81 3.19
CA LEU A 42 -6.72 11.57 4.00
C LEU A 42 -6.27 13.01 4.28
N LEU A 43 -5.06 13.15 4.82
CA LEU A 43 -4.50 14.44 5.20
C LEU A 43 -4.20 15.31 3.97
N GLY A 44 -3.83 14.69 2.85
CA GLY A 44 -3.50 15.40 1.62
C GLY A 44 -4.74 15.96 0.91
N HIS A 45 -5.83 15.20 0.83
CA HIS A 45 -7.09 15.68 0.24
C HIS A 45 -7.85 16.66 1.13
N THR A 46 -7.54 16.71 2.43
CA THR A 46 -8.05 17.74 3.35
C THR A 46 -7.11 18.93 3.48
N SER A 47 -5.98 18.92 2.76
CA SER A 47 -5.02 20.01 2.79
C SER A 47 -5.46 21.16 1.89
N ALA A 48 -5.36 22.39 2.38
CA ALA A 48 -5.60 23.59 1.59
C ALA A 48 -4.48 23.92 0.59
N ARG A 49 -3.34 23.20 0.65
CA ARG A 49 -2.20 23.42 -0.23
C ARG A 49 -2.16 22.35 -1.32
N PRO A 50 -1.85 22.71 -2.58
CA PRO A 50 -1.65 21.72 -3.63
C PRO A 50 -0.46 20.81 -3.28
N LEU A 51 -0.54 19.55 -3.73
CA LEU A 51 0.45 18.52 -3.43
C LEU A 51 0.94 17.86 -4.71
N HIS A 52 2.23 17.59 -4.77
CA HIS A 52 2.81 16.77 -5.83
C HIS A 52 2.67 15.27 -5.51
N TRP A 53 1.49 14.70 -5.74
CA TRP A 53 1.17 13.30 -5.43
C TRP A 53 2.18 12.26 -5.95
N PRO A 54 2.71 12.33 -7.19
CA PRO A 54 3.73 11.38 -7.64
C PRO A 54 4.97 11.35 -6.74
N ARG A 55 5.35 12.52 -6.18
CA ARG A 55 6.53 12.65 -5.30
C ARG A 55 6.25 12.02 -3.94
N LEU A 56 5.04 12.19 -3.40
CA LEU A 56 4.59 11.54 -2.17
C LEU A 56 4.58 10.00 -2.29
N ILE A 57 4.08 9.50 -3.42
CA ILE A 57 4.02 8.06 -3.71
C ILE A 57 5.42 7.47 -3.78
N GLU A 58 6.31 8.08 -4.57
CA GLU A 58 7.70 7.65 -4.68
C GLU A 58 8.44 7.70 -3.36
N ALA A 59 8.33 8.81 -2.61
CA ALA A 59 8.94 8.92 -1.30
C ALA A 59 8.42 7.84 -0.32
N GLY A 60 7.13 7.50 -0.40
CA GLY A 60 6.56 6.36 0.31
C GLY A 60 7.25 5.04 -0.05
N ILE A 61 7.35 4.74 -1.34
CA ILE A 61 8.01 3.53 -1.85
C ILE A 61 9.50 3.48 -1.42
N PHE A 62 10.23 4.58 -1.57
CA PHE A 62 11.65 4.66 -1.17
C PHE A 62 11.83 4.51 0.35
N GLU A 63 10.92 5.09 1.14
CA GLU A 63 10.94 4.89 2.58
C GLU A 63 10.69 3.43 2.96
N LEU A 64 9.74 2.75 2.31
CA LEU A 64 9.48 1.33 2.56
C LEU A 64 10.70 0.48 2.21
N LEU A 65 11.32 0.70 1.05
CA LEU A 65 12.54 0.01 0.64
C LEU A 65 13.68 0.25 1.63
N ARG A 66 13.89 1.49 2.09
CA ARG A 66 14.85 1.81 3.15
C ARG A 66 14.56 1.03 4.43
N ARG A 67 13.30 0.93 4.85
CA ARG A 67 12.91 0.18 6.05
C ARG A 67 13.15 -1.31 5.91
N ILE A 68 12.96 -1.86 4.70
CA ILE A 68 13.29 -3.25 4.41
C ILE A 68 14.79 -3.50 4.58
N GLU A 69 15.65 -2.63 4.01
CA GLU A 69 17.10 -2.79 4.13
C GLU A 69 17.64 -2.56 5.54
N LEU A 70 16.92 -1.80 6.38
CA LEU A 70 17.32 -1.45 7.75
C LEU A 70 16.54 -2.20 8.83
N ALA A 71 15.80 -3.26 8.47
CA ALA A 71 14.87 -3.96 9.35
C ALA A 71 15.51 -4.50 10.64
N ASP A 72 16.80 -4.87 10.57
CA ASP A 72 17.57 -5.42 11.69
C ASP A 72 18.02 -4.35 12.71
N ILE A 73 17.84 -3.06 12.39
CA ILE A 73 18.23 -1.95 13.27
C ILE A 73 17.00 -1.46 14.01
N GLN A 74 16.99 -1.65 15.34
CA GLN A 74 15.92 -1.11 16.18
C GLN A 74 15.87 0.42 16.15
N SER A 75 14.66 0.99 16.30
CA SER A 75 14.43 2.43 16.18
C SER A 75 15.30 3.31 17.10
N PRO A 76 15.56 2.97 18.39
CA PRO A 76 16.45 3.76 19.22
C PRO A 76 17.88 3.82 18.67
N VAL A 77 18.43 2.68 18.23
CA VAL A 77 19.78 2.60 17.64
C VAL A 77 19.84 3.37 16.33
N TYR A 78 18.82 3.23 15.48
CA TYR A 78 18.73 4.01 14.24
C TYR A 78 18.77 5.51 14.52
N ARG A 79 18.01 6.00 15.52
CA ARG A 79 18.00 7.42 15.90
C ARG A 79 19.38 7.91 16.34
N GLU A 80 20.14 7.11 17.10
CA GLU A 80 21.51 7.48 17.48
C GLU A 80 22.45 7.52 16.28
N ILE A 81 22.36 6.56 15.35
CA ILE A 81 23.16 6.58 14.11
C ILE A 81 22.87 7.85 13.31
N MET A 82 21.61 8.26 13.20
CA MET A 82 21.20 9.45 12.45
C MET A 82 21.65 10.77 13.09
N ARG A 83 22.12 10.78 14.34
CA ARG A 83 22.70 11.97 14.99
C ARG A 83 24.15 12.24 14.58
N ASP A 84 24.87 11.23 14.08
CA ASP A 84 26.19 11.40 13.48
C ASP A 84 26.04 11.60 11.96
N PRO A 85 26.32 12.80 11.42
CA PRO A 85 26.16 13.07 9.99
C PRO A 85 26.97 12.14 9.09
N GLN A 86 28.16 11.72 9.52
CA GLN A 86 28.99 10.82 8.72
C GLN A 86 28.43 9.40 8.73
N ALA A 87 27.97 8.92 9.89
CA ALA A 87 27.34 7.61 9.99
C ALA A 87 26.02 7.56 9.21
N ALA A 88 25.19 8.61 9.33
CA ALA A 88 23.96 8.78 8.57
C ALA A 88 24.22 8.73 7.05
N ALA A 89 25.19 9.51 6.55
CA ALA A 89 25.53 9.52 5.13
C ALA A 89 26.01 8.16 4.62
N ARG A 90 26.89 7.47 5.38
CA ARG A 90 27.35 6.12 5.03
C ARG A 90 26.21 5.11 4.99
N LEU A 91 25.29 5.18 5.96
CA LEU A 91 24.13 4.30 6.00
C LEU A 91 23.20 4.55 4.81
N SER A 92 22.91 5.80 4.49
CA SER A 92 22.15 6.19 3.30
C SER A 92 22.79 5.70 2.01
N TYR A 93 24.11 5.80 1.88
CA TYR A 93 24.85 5.26 0.74
C TYR A 93 24.68 3.75 0.60
N TRP A 94 24.91 3.02 1.70
CA TRP A 94 24.77 1.57 1.73
C TRP A 94 23.35 1.11 1.36
N VAL A 95 22.31 1.80 1.85
CA VAL A 95 20.92 1.49 1.48
C VAL A 95 20.68 1.73 -0.01
N ALA A 96 21.16 2.85 -0.56
CA ALA A 96 20.98 3.17 -1.97
C ALA A 96 21.66 2.16 -2.89
N GLU A 97 22.87 1.70 -2.56
CA GLU A 97 23.58 0.67 -3.34
C GLU A 97 22.79 -0.64 -3.43
N ARG A 98 22.05 -1.00 -2.38
CA ARG A 98 21.21 -2.21 -2.33
C ARG A 98 19.89 -2.06 -3.09
N ILE A 99 19.31 -0.86 -3.08
CA ILE A 99 18.04 -0.57 -3.76
C ILE A 99 18.22 -0.33 -5.26
N ARG A 100 19.29 0.37 -5.65
CA ARG A 100 19.60 0.73 -7.04
C ARG A 100 19.42 -0.41 -8.05
N PRO A 101 19.99 -1.63 -7.86
CA PRO A 101 19.85 -2.71 -8.84
C PRO A 101 18.43 -3.28 -8.95
N LEU A 102 17.51 -2.92 -8.04
CA LEU A 102 16.13 -3.39 -8.06
C LEU A 102 15.20 -2.52 -8.93
N LEU A 103 15.60 -1.26 -9.18
CA LEU A 103 14.79 -0.25 -9.85
C LEU A 103 15.30 0.01 -11.27
N ASP A 104 14.44 0.58 -12.13
CA ASP A 104 14.90 1.13 -13.40
C ASP A 104 15.78 2.38 -13.16
N ALA A 105 16.55 2.79 -14.18
CA ALA A 105 17.55 3.84 -14.04
C ALA A 105 16.97 5.18 -13.55
N GLU A 106 15.77 5.55 -14.01
CA GLU A 106 15.13 6.80 -13.62
C GLU A 106 14.66 6.75 -12.16
N LEU A 107 13.97 5.67 -11.79
CA LEU A 107 13.46 5.49 -10.44
C LEU A 107 14.61 5.28 -9.43
N ALA A 108 15.69 4.63 -9.85
CA ALA A 108 16.91 4.48 -9.05
C ALA A 108 17.57 5.84 -8.76
N ALA A 109 17.71 6.71 -9.76
CA ALA A 109 18.28 8.06 -9.56
C ALA A 109 17.42 8.90 -8.60
N ARG A 110 16.08 8.78 -8.69
CA ARG A 110 15.15 9.45 -7.76
C ARG A 110 15.24 8.88 -6.35
N ALA A 111 15.37 7.56 -6.22
CA ALA A 111 15.58 6.89 -4.93
C ALA A 111 16.90 7.31 -4.28
N GLU A 112 18.00 7.32 -5.03
CA GLU A 112 19.31 7.80 -4.56
C GLU A 112 19.22 9.24 -4.05
N ARG A 113 18.57 10.14 -4.80
CA ARG A 113 18.35 11.52 -4.36
C ARG A 113 17.57 11.58 -3.04
N TYR A 114 16.47 10.83 -2.93
CA TYR A 114 15.70 10.76 -1.69
C TYR A 114 16.52 10.24 -0.50
N LEU A 115 17.36 9.23 -0.72
CA LEU A 115 18.11 8.55 0.35
C LEU A 115 19.33 9.36 0.81
N HIS A 116 20.03 10.03 -0.11
CA HIS A 116 21.23 10.82 0.18
C HIS A 116 20.91 12.23 0.65
N ASP A 117 19.90 12.86 0.06
CA ASP A 117 19.53 14.24 0.32
C ASP A 117 18.00 14.39 0.38
N PRO A 118 17.37 13.91 1.48
CA PRO A 118 15.93 14.10 1.69
C PRO A 118 15.53 15.58 1.63
N ASP A 119 16.39 16.48 2.12
CA ASP A 119 16.13 17.91 2.12
C ASP A 119 16.07 18.45 0.68
N GLY A 120 17.03 18.09 -0.16
CA GLY A 120 17.05 18.43 -1.57
C GLY A 120 16.00 17.73 -2.42
N PHE A 121 15.51 16.55 -2.02
CA PHE A 121 14.36 15.89 -2.65
C PHE A 121 13.05 16.66 -2.39
N PHE A 122 12.95 17.32 -1.23
CA PHE A 122 11.80 18.13 -0.81
C PHE A 122 12.09 19.64 -0.78
N ALA A 123 13.11 20.13 -1.48
CA ALA A 123 13.55 21.52 -1.39
C ALA A 123 12.43 22.54 -1.71
N ASP A 124 11.55 22.18 -2.64
CA ASP A 124 10.36 22.92 -3.07
C ASP A 124 9.04 22.31 -2.54
N ALA A 125 9.12 21.35 -1.62
CA ALA A 125 8.02 20.48 -1.20
C ALA A 125 8.07 20.14 0.30
N GLU A 126 8.40 21.13 1.14
CA GLU A 126 8.45 20.97 2.61
C GLU A 126 7.10 20.54 3.19
N HIS A 127 6.00 20.94 2.54
CA HIS A 127 4.65 20.56 2.95
C HIS A 127 4.39 19.06 2.73
N GLU A 128 4.80 18.50 1.58
CA GLU A 128 4.75 17.06 1.29
C GLU A 128 5.61 16.25 2.26
N ARG A 129 6.80 16.74 2.60
CA ARG A 129 7.65 16.09 3.60
C ARG A 129 6.95 16.03 4.95
N ALA A 130 6.45 17.17 5.43
CA ALA A 130 5.75 17.24 6.70
C ALA A 130 4.49 16.36 6.71
N LEU A 131 3.79 16.22 5.58
CA LEU A 131 2.65 15.33 5.43
C LEU A 131 3.04 13.85 5.62
N LEU A 132 4.13 13.41 4.99
CA LEU A 132 4.65 12.05 5.15
C LEU A 132 5.11 11.76 6.57
N GLU A 133 5.73 12.74 7.23
CA GLU A 133 6.15 12.63 8.62
C GLU A 133 4.94 12.59 9.56
N ALA A 134 3.97 13.50 9.41
CA ALA A 134 2.73 13.50 10.20
C ALA A 134 1.98 12.17 10.07
N ALA A 135 1.82 11.64 8.85
CA ALA A 135 1.21 10.34 8.61
C ALA A 135 1.99 9.17 9.24
N HIS A 136 3.33 9.25 9.23
CA HIS A 136 4.18 8.26 9.88
C HIS A 136 3.99 8.26 11.40
N ARG A 137 3.94 9.44 12.02
CA ARG A 137 3.73 9.61 13.46
C ARG A 137 2.32 9.15 13.85
N TYR A 138 1.32 9.55 13.07
CA TYR A 138 -0.07 9.19 13.30
C TYR A 138 -0.27 7.68 13.34
N THR A 139 0.29 6.96 12.37
CA THR A 139 0.14 5.50 12.34
C THR A 139 0.87 4.80 13.47
N SER A 140 2.00 5.33 13.93
CA SER A 140 2.72 4.77 15.08
C SER A 140 1.96 5.03 16.39
N TRP A 141 1.43 6.24 16.57
CA TRP A 141 0.50 6.57 17.66
C TRP A 141 -0.75 5.69 17.63
N TRP A 142 -1.36 5.52 16.46
CA TRP A 142 -2.57 4.72 16.29
C TRP A 142 -2.32 3.26 16.66
N GLU A 143 -1.25 2.63 16.16
CA GLU A 143 -0.87 1.26 16.53
C GLU A 143 -0.72 1.13 18.04
N TYR A 144 -0.01 2.08 18.64
CA TYR A 144 0.26 2.06 20.06
C TYR A 144 -1.00 2.24 20.89
N THR A 145 -1.69 3.38 20.77
CA THR A 145 -2.85 3.74 21.59
C THR A 145 -4.03 2.81 21.36
N ARG A 146 -4.29 2.37 20.11
CA ARG A 146 -5.46 1.52 19.81
C ARG A 146 -5.20 0.04 20.03
N LEU A 147 -3.98 -0.45 19.77
CA LEU A 147 -3.72 -1.90 19.75
C LEU A 147 -2.85 -2.40 20.90
N LEU A 148 -1.91 -1.58 21.40
CA LEU A 148 -0.93 -2.03 22.38
C LEU A 148 -1.23 -1.54 23.80
N ALA A 149 -1.54 -0.25 23.96
CA ALA A 149 -1.79 0.38 25.25
C ALA A 149 -2.85 -0.35 26.12
N PRO A 150 -3.98 -0.86 25.56
CA PRO A 150 -4.97 -1.61 26.34
C PRO A 150 -4.42 -2.88 27.01
N TRP A 151 -3.33 -3.45 26.49
CA TRP A 151 -2.70 -4.67 27.01
C TRP A 151 -1.57 -4.38 28.00
N GLN A 152 -1.24 -3.10 28.22
CA GLN A 152 -0.17 -2.66 29.11
C GLN A 152 -0.62 -1.59 30.13
N PRO A 153 -1.82 -1.68 30.75
CA PRO A 153 -2.49 -0.54 31.41
C PRO A 153 -1.80 0.00 32.68
N HIS A 154 -0.70 -0.62 33.14
CA HIS A 154 -0.02 -0.26 34.40
C HIS A 154 1.49 -0.09 34.29
N ALA A 155 2.06 -0.13 33.09
CA ALA A 155 3.49 0.14 32.91
C ALA A 155 3.75 1.65 32.87
N ALA A 156 4.64 2.16 33.73
CA ALA A 156 5.11 3.56 33.65
C ALA A 156 5.75 3.86 32.28
N GLU A 157 6.38 2.86 31.69
CA GLU A 157 6.89 2.90 30.32
C GLU A 157 5.78 3.09 29.29
N ALA A 158 4.61 2.47 29.49
CA ALA A 158 3.53 2.57 28.53
C ALA A 158 2.98 4.01 28.42
N ARG A 159 2.87 4.71 29.55
CA ARG A 159 2.48 6.14 29.56
C ARG A 159 3.52 7.03 28.88
N ARG A 160 4.81 6.80 29.13
CA ARG A 160 5.89 7.58 28.48
C ARG A 160 5.89 7.43 26.96
N ILE A 161 5.63 6.22 26.45
CA ILE A 161 5.54 6.00 25.00
C ILE A 161 4.35 6.76 24.41
N GLU A 162 3.18 6.69 25.06
CA GLU A 162 1.98 7.40 24.60
C GLU A 162 2.14 8.93 24.61
N GLU A 163 2.71 9.47 25.68
CA GLU A 163 3.03 10.90 25.83
C GLU A 163 3.99 11.35 24.72
N ALA A 164 5.09 10.62 24.52
CA ALA A 164 6.07 10.95 23.48
C ALA A 164 5.46 10.92 22.06
N LEU A 165 4.63 9.92 21.75
CA LEU A 165 3.94 9.84 20.45
C LEU A 165 2.94 10.98 20.26
N SER A 166 2.25 11.37 21.33
CA SER A 166 1.27 12.46 21.31
C SER A 166 1.96 13.83 21.14
N GLU A 167 3.08 14.05 21.81
CA GLU A 167 3.91 15.26 21.65
C GLU A 167 4.49 15.38 20.24
N GLU A 168 5.04 14.28 19.69
CA GLU A 168 5.52 14.26 18.30
C GLU A 168 4.41 14.60 17.30
N LEU A 169 3.18 14.17 17.56
CA LEU A 169 2.02 14.46 16.72
C LEU A 169 1.52 15.90 16.82
N ALA A 170 1.52 16.47 18.03
CA ALA A 170 1.05 17.82 18.28
C ALA A 170 1.80 18.86 17.42
N GLY A 171 3.09 18.63 17.14
CA GLY A 171 3.90 19.48 16.28
C GLY A 171 3.41 19.63 14.83
N TYR A 172 2.53 18.74 14.37
CA TYR A 172 1.97 18.77 13.00
C TYR A 172 0.51 19.25 12.95
N ALA A 173 -0.16 19.41 14.10
CA ALA A 173 -1.60 19.68 14.16
C ALA A 173 -1.99 21.04 13.53
N GLU A 174 -1.15 22.06 13.68
CA GLU A 174 -1.38 23.38 13.08
C GLU A 174 -1.29 23.31 11.54
N ARG A 175 -0.30 22.58 11.01
CA ARG A 175 -0.07 22.43 9.57
C ARG A 175 -1.13 21.52 8.91
N PHE A 176 -1.61 20.51 9.64
CA PHE A 176 -2.62 19.56 9.19
C PHE A 176 -3.78 19.47 10.20
N PRO A 177 -4.75 20.40 10.18
CA PRO A 177 -5.85 20.42 11.15
C PRO A 177 -6.69 19.14 11.17
N ALA A 178 -6.79 18.43 10.04
CA ALA A 178 -7.44 17.13 9.96
C ALA A 178 -6.80 16.06 10.87
N LEU A 179 -5.54 16.24 11.29
CA LEU A 179 -4.87 15.37 12.24
C LEU A 179 -5.56 15.39 13.61
N VAL A 180 -6.04 16.55 14.06
CA VAL A 180 -6.82 16.67 15.31
C VAL A 180 -8.08 15.81 15.23
N ARG A 181 -8.74 15.80 14.07
CA ARG A 181 -9.89 14.94 13.80
C ARG A 181 -9.54 13.47 13.67
N LEU A 182 -8.34 13.12 13.23
CA LEU A 182 -7.88 11.72 13.16
C LEU A 182 -7.55 11.14 14.54
N ILE A 183 -7.09 11.97 15.49
CA ILE A 183 -6.76 11.53 16.85
C ILE A 183 -7.96 11.57 17.81
N THR A 184 -9.02 12.30 17.46
CA THR A 184 -10.27 12.39 18.24
C THR A 184 -11.16 11.18 17.94
N PRO A 185 -11.32 10.18 18.84
CA PRO A 185 -11.99 8.91 18.52
C PRO A 185 -13.43 9.05 18.01
N GLU A 186 -14.16 10.06 18.47
CA GLU A 186 -15.57 10.30 18.12
C GLU A 186 -15.73 10.88 16.71
N SER A 187 -14.66 11.44 16.15
CA SER A 187 -14.64 12.00 14.81
C SER A 187 -14.90 10.93 13.75
N LYS A 188 -15.73 11.26 12.76
CA LYS A 188 -15.99 10.35 11.63
C LYS A 188 -14.72 10.00 10.84
N LEU A 189 -13.79 10.95 10.70
CA LEU A 189 -12.51 10.72 10.01
C LEU A 189 -11.60 9.76 10.80
N ALA A 190 -11.59 9.84 12.13
CA ALA A 190 -10.89 8.87 12.98
C ALA A 190 -11.50 7.47 12.82
N GLN A 191 -12.83 7.37 12.87
CA GLN A 191 -13.53 6.10 12.66
C GLN A 191 -13.27 5.51 11.27
N PHE A 192 -13.17 6.33 10.22
CA PHE A 192 -12.79 5.85 8.89
C PHE A 192 -11.36 5.32 8.85
N SER A 193 -10.41 6.07 9.41
CA SER A 193 -9.02 5.63 9.56
C SER A 193 -8.90 4.34 10.38
N ASP A 194 -9.69 4.20 11.44
CA ASP A 194 -9.79 2.98 12.24
C ASP A 194 -10.22 1.78 11.38
N ARG A 195 -11.22 1.93 10.50
CA ARG A 195 -11.65 0.85 9.60
C ARG A 195 -10.53 0.40 8.67
N ILE A 196 -9.76 1.32 8.10
CA ILE A 196 -8.59 1.00 7.28
C ILE A 196 -7.53 0.28 8.13
N GLY A 197 -7.19 0.83 9.29
CA GLY A 197 -6.20 0.25 10.19
C GLY A 197 -6.54 -1.17 10.62
N MET A 198 -7.83 -1.49 10.81
CA MET A 198 -8.32 -2.81 11.23
C MET A 198 -8.25 -3.88 10.13
N LEU A 199 -8.11 -3.52 8.85
CA LEU A 199 -7.91 -4.48 7.75
C LEU A 199 -6.64 -5.35 7.94
N ARG A 200 -5.69 -4.91 8.80
CA ARG A 200 -4.52 -5.70 9.17
C ARG A 200 -4.83 -7.03 9.86
N PHE A 201 -6.00 -7.13 10.48
CA PHE A 201 -6.43 -8.35 11.18
C PHE A 201 -7.18 -9.32 10.28
N GLN A 202 -7.53 -8.90 9.06
CA GLN A 202 -8.16 -9.76 8.07
C GLN A 202 -7.06 -10.46 7.29
N LEU A 203 -6.83 -11.74 7.58
CA LEU A 203 -5.81 -12.54 6.91
C LEU A 203 -6.31 -13.03 5.55
N ARG A 204 -5.48 -12.86 4.53
CA ARG A 204 -5.73 -13.44 3.22
C ARG A 204 -5.39 -14.91 3.22
N TRP A 205 -6.12 -15.68 2.41
CA TRP A 205 -6.06 -17.15 2.37
C TRP A 205 -6.49 -17.78 3.70
N SER A 206 -7.59 -17.30 4.30
CA SER A 206 -8.05 -17.64 5.65
C SER A 206 -8.17 -19.15 5.97
N ARG A 207 -8.25 -20.02 4.95
CA ARG A 207 -8.32 -21.48 5.09
C ARG A 207 -7.02 -22.23 4.81
N VAL A 208 -5.93 -21.51 4.51
CA VAL A 208 -4.67 -22.08 4.07
C VAL A 208 -3.51 -21.44 4.83
N PRO A 209 -2.70 -22.21 5.57
CA PRO A 209 -1.53 -21.66 6.26
C PRO A 209 -0.53 -21.12 5.23
N ARG A 210 0.12 -20.00 5.57
CA ARG A 210 1.04 -19.29 4.68
C ARG A 210 2.14 -18.58 5.45
N MET A 211 3.33 -18.51 4.84
CA MET A 211 4.49 -17.84 5.43
C MET A 211 5.15 -16.86 4.46
N PRO A 212 5.43 -15.61 4.88
CA PRO A 212 4.73 -14.92 5.97
C PRO A 212 3.21 -14.82 5.69
N ALA A 213 2.42 -14.72 6.76
CA ALA A 213 1.01 -14.36 6.65
C ALA A 213 0.90 -12.91 6.14
N THR A 214 -0.06 -12.64 5.25
CA THR A 214 -0.38 -11.29 4.76
C THR A 214 -1.82 -10.97 5.14
N SER A 215 -2.02 -9.72 5.52
CA SER A 215 -3.34 -9.15 5.75
C SER A 215 -3.90 -8.54 4.47
N VAL A 216 -5.20 -8.21 4.47
CA VAL A 216 -5.83 -7.41 3.42
C VAL A 216 -5.15 -6.04 3.31
N LEU A 217 -4.87 -5.37 4.44
CA LEU A 217 -4.24 -4.05 4.45
C LEU A 217 -2.86 -4.06 3.78
N GLY A 218 -2.03 -5.03 4.11
CA GLY A 218 -0.70 -5.14 3.53
C GLY A 218 -0.73 -5.58 2.06
N HIS A 219 -1.69 -6.45 1.68
CA HIS A 219 -1.94 -6.79 0.27
C HIS A 219 -2.30 -5.56 -0.55
N MET A 220 -3.21 -4.72 -0.07
CA MET A 220 -3.58 -3.47 -0.73
C MET A 220 -2.38 -2.56 -1.00
N MET A 221 -1.44 -2.45 -0.06
CA MET A 221 -0.20 -1.71 -0.28
C MET A 221 0.70 -2.37 -1.33
N LEU A 222 0.86 -3.69 -1.29
CA LEU A 222 1.64 -4.41 -2.30
C LEU A 222 1.03 -4.19 -3.71
N VAL A 223 -0.30 -4.28 -3.84
CA VAL A 223 -1.02 -4.00 -5.08
C VAL A 223 -0.80 -2.57 -5.55
N ALA A 224 -0.88 -1.58 -4.66
CA ALA A 224 -0.62 -0.17 -4.99
C ALA A 224 0.78 0.03 -5.59
N ILE A 225 1.81 -0.56 -4.96
CA ILE A 225 3.20 -0.45 -5.42
C ILE A 225 3.38 -1.13 -6.79
N ILE A 226 2.86 -2.35 -6.94
CA ILE A 226 2.96 -3.08 -8.22
C ILE A 226 2.22 -2.34 -9.33
N ALA A 227 1.02 -1.79 -9.05
CA ALA A 227 0.26 -1.01 -10.01
C ALA A 227 1.05 0.23 -10.47
N PHE A 228 1.65 0.97 -9.54
CA PHE A 228 2.50 2.11 -9.86
C PHE A 228 3.71 1.72 -10.72
N LEU A 229 4.38 0.61 -10.40
CA LEU A 229 5.53 0.12 -11.18
C LEU A 229 5.10 -0.30 -12.60
N LEU A 230 3.97 -1.00 -12.74
CA LEU A 230 3.42 -1.37 -14.05
C LEU A 230 3.03 -0.14 -14.87
N LEU A 231 2.40 0.85 -14.25
CA LEU A 231 2.00 2.10 -14.90
C LEU A 231 3.21 2.92 -15.36
N ARG A 232 4.28 2.98 -14.56
CA ARG A 232 5.55 3.58 -15.00
C ARG A 232 6.13 2.86 -16.22
N GLN A 233 6.13 1.52 -16.22
CA GLN A 233 6.58 0.74 -17.37
C GLN A 233 5.71 0.98 -18.62
N ALA A 234 4.41 1.19 -18.43
CA ALA A 234 3.45 1.53 -19.48
C ALA A 234 3.57 2.98 -20.00
N GLY A 235 4.45 3.81 -19.41
CA GLY A 235 4.57 5.22 -19.77
C GLY A 235 3.33 6.05 -19.40
N ALA A 236 2.64 5.68 -18.33
CA ALA A 236 1.49 6.42 -17.84
C ALA A 236 1.90 7.82 -17.33
N ASP A 237 1.01 8.80 -17.53
CA ASP A 237 1.21 10.16 -17.02
C ASP A 237 1.00 10.25 -15.50
N GLU A 238 1.29 11.40 -14.91
CA GLU A 238 1.18 11.62 -13.47
C GLU A 238 -0.22 11.34 -12.93
N THR A 239 -1.26 11.75 -13.65
CA THR A 239 -2.65 11.53 -13.25
C THR A 239 -2.96 10.03 -13.15
N ARG A 240 -2.60 9.24 -14.18
CA ARG A 240 -2.80 7.80 -14.19
C ARG A 240 -1.95 7.08 -13.15
N LEU A 241 -0.71 7.51 -12.93
CA LEU A 241 0.16 6.98 -11.87
C LEU A 241 -0.49 7.12 -10.49
N VAL A 242 -1.02 8.31 -10.19
CA VAL A 242 -1.68 8.63 -8.92
C VAL A 242 -3.00 7.87 -8.79
N ASN A 243 -3.84 7.89 -9.83
CA ASN A 243 -5.13 7.21 -9.84
C ASN A 243 -4.96 5.69 -9.67
N GLY A 244 -4.05 5.07 -10.42
CA GLY A 244 -3.79 3.64 -10.36
C GLY A 244 -3.17 3.21 -9.03
N PHE A 245 -2.26 4.00 -8.45
CA PHE A 245 -1.71 3.71 -7.14
C PHE A 245 -2.79 3.73 -6.05
N PHE A 246 -3.60 4.80 -5.96
CA PHE A 246 -4.64 4.89 -4.93
C PHE A 246 -5.81 3.93 -5.17
N ARG A 247 -6.11 3.60 -6.43
CA ARG A 247 -7.05 2.52 -6.73
C ARG A 247 -6.53 1.18 -6.21
N GLY A 248 -5.27 0.85 -6.48
CA GLY A 248 -4.63 -0.33 -5.91
C GLY A 248 -4.66 -0.33 -4.37
N LEU A 249 -4.40 0.83 -3.75
CA LEU A 249 -4.42 0.97 -2.30
C LEU A 249 -5.81 0.78 -1.68
N PHE A 250 -6.89 1.07 -2.39
CA PHE A 250 -8.25 1.02 -1.85
C PHE A 250 -9.16 -0.06 -2.49
N HIS A 251 -8.65 -0.87 -3.42
CA HIS A 251 -9.47 -1.83 -4.17
C HIS A 251 -10.24 -2.82 -3.27
N ASP A 252 -9.59 -3.32 -2.21
CA ASP A 252 -10.20 -4.25 -1.24
C ASP A 252 -10.80 -3.54 -0.01
N LEU A 253 -11.03 -2.22 -0.05
CA LEU A 253 -11.57 -1.47 1.10
C LEU A 253 -12.94 -2.00 1.58
N ALA A 254 -13.74 -2.59 0.69
CA ALA A 254 -15.03 -3.20 1.02
C ALA A 254 -14.89 -4.35 2.04
N GLU A 255 -13.73 -5.01 2.11
CA GLU A 255 -13.49 -6.08 3.09
C GLU A 255 -13.56 -5.58 4.54
N ALA A 256 -13.35 -4.28 4.78
CA ALA A 256 -13.45 -3.67 6.10
C ALA A 256 -14.84 -3.82 6.73
N VAL A 257 -15.87 -4.00 5.89
CA VAL A 257 -17.28 -4.11 6.28
C VAL A 257 -17.91 -5.45 5.95
N THR A 258 -17.42 -6.18 4.93
CA THR A 258 -18.00 -7.47 4.53
C THR A 258 -17.35 -8.70 5.18
N ARG A 259 -16.16 -8.56 5.78
CA ARG A 259 -15.42 -9.63 6.50
C ARG A 259 -15.29 -10.94 5.70
N ASP A 260 -14.49 -10.91 4.63
CA ASP A 260 -14.03 -12.02 3.78
C ASP A 260 -15.15 -12.92 3.21
N ILE A 261 -15.77 -12.48 2.10
CA ILE A 261 -16.53 -13.38 1.23
C ILE A 261 -15.53 -14.11 0.32
N ILE A 262 -15.10 -15.29 0.76
CA ILE A 262 -13.97 -16.04 0.16
C ILE A 262 -14.19 -16.38 -1.33
N SER A 263 -13.12 -16.19 -2.13
CA SER A 263 -12.99 -16.42 -3.58
C SER A 263 -13.60 -17.72 -4.17
N PRO A 264 -13.64 -18.90 -3.51
CA PRO A 264 -14.31 -20.08 -4.05
C PRO A 264 -15.82 -19.88 -4.27
N VAL A 265 -16.46 -19.04 -3.46
CA VAL A 265 -17.89 -18.69 -3.60
C VAL A 265 -18.08 -17.68 -4.73
N LYS A 266 -17.16 -16.70 -4.87
CA LYS A 266 -17.15 -15.74 -5.98
C LYS A 266 -17.08 -16.44 -7.35
N ARG A 267 -16.40 -17.59 -7.45
CA ARG A 267 -16.26 -18.37 -8.70
C ARG A 267 -17.31 -19.47 -8.92
N ALA A 268 -18.19 -19.74 -7.95
CA ALA A 268 -19.11 -20.89 -8.00
C ALA A 268 -20.31 -20.69 -8.94
N ALA A 269 -20.69 -19.43 -9.22
CA ALA A 269 -21.68 -19.05 -10.23
C ALA A 269 -21.59 -17.53 -10.49
N SER A 270 -21.68 -17.10 -11.75
CA SER A 270 -21.66 -15.67 -12.13
C SER A 270 -22.77 -14.85 -11.46
N GLU A 271 -23.89 -15.48 -11.12
CA GLU A 271 -24.98 -14.86 -10.37
C GLU A 271 -24.59 -14.56 -8.91
N VAL A 272 -23.79 -15.43 -8.28
CA VAL A 272 -23.35 -15.24 -6.89
C VAL A 272 -22.33 -14.11 -6.80
N GLU A 273 -21.44 -13.99 -7.78
CA GLU A 273 -20.47 -12.87 -7.86
C GLU A 273 -21.20 -11.52 -7.89
N ARG A 274 -22.24 -11.38 -8.72
CA ARG A 274 -23.05 -10.15 -8.79
C ARG A 274 -23.75 -9.83 -7.47
N VAL A 275 -24.28 -10.85 -6.79
CA VAL A 275 -24.92 -10.67 -5.47
C VAL A 275 -23.90 -10.19 -4.43
N ILE A 276 -22.69 -10.74 -4.45
CA ILE A 276 -21.61 -10.34 -3.54
C ILE A 276 -21.20 -8.88 -3.77
N GLN A 277 -21.02 -8.48 -5.03
CA GLN A 277 -20.70 -7.09 -5.39
C GLN A 277 -21.80 -6.12 -4.92
N GLU A 278 -23.07 -6.50 -5.08
CA GLU A 278 -24.19 -5.68 -4.60
C GLU A 278 -24.23 -5.59 -3.06
N ILE A 279 -23.87 -6.66 -2.35
CA ILE A 279 -23.72 -6.65 -0.89
C ILE A 279 -22.58 -5.72 -0.48
N GLU A 280 -21.39 -5.87 -1.08
CA GLU A 280 -20.21 -5.03 -0.84
C GLU A 280 -20.58 -3.54 -1.04
N ARG A 281 -21.23 -3.21 -2.17
CA ARG A 281 -21.71 -1.86 -2.45
C ARG A 281 -22.65 -1.33 -1.37
N ARG A 282 -23.66 -2.10 -0.96
CA ARG A 282 -24.59 -1.69 0.11
C ARG A 282 -23.90 -1.49 1.45
N GLN A 283 -22.94 -2.34 1.79
CA GLN A 283 -22.18 -2.21 3.04
C GLN A 283 -21.32 -0.95 3.04
N MET A 284 -20.68 -0.62 1.91
CA MET A 284 -19.93 0.62 1.74
C MET A 284 -20.81 1.87 1.93
N GLU A 285 -22.01 1.90 1.32
CA GLU A 285 -23.01 2.97 1.51
C GLU A 285 -23.49 3.12 2.94
N ALA A 286 -23.66 2.02 3.65
CA ALA A 286 -24.19 2.04 5.01
C ALA A 286 -23.13 2.35 6.07
N HIS A 287 -21.85 1.99 5.86
CA HIS A 287 -20.85 1.96 6.94
C HIS A 287 -19.54 2.69 6.63
N ILE A 288 -19.19 2.90 5.36
CA ILE A 288 -17.95 3.59 4.99
C ILE A 288 -18.20 5.03 4.58
N TYR A 289 -19.00 5.27 3.54
CA TYR A 289 -19.23 6.63 3.04
C TYR A 289 -19.84 7.59 4.07
N PRO A 290 -20.72 7.17 5.01
CA PRO A 290 -21.19 8.04 6.08
C PRO A 290 -20.08 8.58 6.99
N LEU A 291 -18.96 7.87 7.12
CA LEU A 291 -17.78 8.31 7.89
C LEU A 291 -16.98 9.40 7.16
N LEU A 292 -17.25 9.60 5.87
CA LEU A 292 -16.67 10.66 5.05
C LEU A 292 -17.70 11.75 4.72
N ALA A 293 -18.86 11.77 5.39
CA ALA A 293 -19.92 12.75 5.10
C ALA A 293 -19.49 14.20 5.34
N ASP A 294 -18.50 14.43 6.20
CA ASP A 294 -17.93 15.75 6.45
C ASP A 294 -16.89 16.15 5.37
N GLU A 295 -16.54 15.22 4.47
CA GLU A 295 -15.53 15.36 3.41
C GLU A 295 -16.08 14.88 2.04
N PRO A 296 -17.08 15.57 1.47
CA PRO A 296 -17.80 15.09 0.29
C PRO A 296 -16.92 14.87 -0.94
N GLU A 297 -15.90 15.71 -1.16
CA GLU A 297 -14.96 15.57 -2.28
C GLU A 297 -14.09 14.33 -2.12
N LEU A 298 -13.59 14.07 -0.90
CA LEU A 298 -12.85 12.87 -0.57
C LEU A 298 -13.71 11.61 -0.74
N ALA A 299 -14.97 11.66 -0.29
CA ALA A 299 -15.93 10.57 -0.44
C ALA A 299 -16.21 10.27 -1.93
N ALA A 300 -16.44 11.30 -2.74
CA ALA A 300 -16.64 11.17 -4.18
C ALA A 300 -15.40 10.61 -4.88
N ARG A 301 -14.22 11.10 -4.52
CA ARG A 301 -12.94 10.64 -5.05
C ARG A 301 -12.69 9.16 -4.74
N LEU A 302 -12.86 8.77 -3.48
CA LEU A 302 -12.69 7.38 -3.05
C LEU A 302 -13.69 6.46 -3.77
N ARG A 303 -14.97 6.87 -3.83
CA ARG A 303 -16.02 6.14 -4.53
C ARG A 303 -15.67 5.91 -6.00
N TRP A 304 -15.22 6.96 -6.68
CA TRP A 304 -14.83 6.87 -8.09
C TRP A 304 -13.66 5.90 -8.30
N LEU A 305 -12.63 5.95 -7.44
CA LEU A 305 -11.46 5.06 -7.53
C LEU A 305 -11.84 3.58 -7.42
N ILE A 306 -12.74 3.23 -6.50
CA ILE A 306 -13.02 1.82 -6.14
C ILE A 306 -14.27 1.24 -6.81
N THR A 307 -15.05 2.04 -7.53
CA THR A 307 -16.19 1.51 -8.29
C THR A 307 -15.67 0.81 -9.55
N ASP A 308 -16.11 -0.42 -9.80
CA ASP A 308 -15.61 -1.33 -10.86
C ASP A 308 -14.09 -1.34 -10.95
N GLU A 309 -13.40 -1.61 -9.84
CA GLU A 309 -11.97 -1.42 -9.55
C GLU A 309 -10.97 -2.05 -10.55
N PHE A 310 -11.44 -2.88 -11.47
CA PHE A 310 -10.62 -3.55 -12.49
C PHE A 310 -10.98 -3.20 -13.93
N VAL A 311 -11.83 -2.19 -14.12
CA VAL A 311 -12.20 -1.66 -15.44
C VAL A 311 -11.42 -0.38 -15.76
N ASP A 312 -10.97 -0.25 -17.00
CA ASP A 312 -10.31 0.95 -17.53
C ASP A 312 -11.36 2.06 -17.73
N LYS A 313 -11.12 3.26 -17.16
CA LYS A 313 -12.10 4.36 -17.17
C LYS A 313 -11.46 5.71 -17.44
N ILE A 314 -12.18 6.57 -18.16
CA ILE A 314 -11.94 8.01 -18.22
C ILE A 314 -13.17 8.68 -17.64
N ASP A 315 -13.01 9.40 -16.54
CA ASP A 315 -14.14 9.84 -15.71
C ASP A 315 -15.07 8.65 -15.42
N ASP A 316 -16.33 8.69 -15.83
CA ASP A 316 -17.29 7.60 -15.62
C ASP A 316 -17.45 6.67 -16.84
N GLU A 317 -16.72 6.91 -17.94
CA GLU A 317 -16.83 6.14 -19.16
C GLU A 317 -15.83 4.98 -19.21
N VAL A 318 -16.32 3.78 -19.51
CA VAL A 318 -15.50 2.58 -19.70
C VAL A 318 -14.85 2.62 -21.08
N VAL A 319 -13.52 2.57 -21.12
CA VAL A 319 -12.73 2.67 -22.36
C VAL A 319 -11.62 1.62 -22.34
N ASP A 320 -11.47 0.82 -23.40
CA ASP A 320 -10.32 -0.09 -23.49
C ASP A 320 -9.04 0.67 -23.88
N PHE A 321 -8.16 0.89 -22.92
CA PHE A 321 -6.91 1.64 -23.13
C PHE A 321 -5.92 0.95 -24.06
N ALA A 322 -6.08 -0.36 -24.31
CA ALA A 322 -5.25 -1.07 -25.30
C ALA A 322 -5.63 -0.72 -26.74
N GLU A 323 -6.84 -0.21 -26.97
CA GLU A 323 -7.34 0.23 -28.28
C GLU A 323 -7.38 1.75 -28.38
N SER A 324 -7.77 2.43 -27.30
CA SER A 324 -7.91 3.89 -27.24
C SER A 324 -7.20 4.42 -25.98
N PRO A 325 -5.89 4.72 -26.07
CA PRO A 325 -5.14 5.29 -24.96
C PRO A 325 -5.75 6.61 -24.49
N PRO A 326 -5.80 6.86 -23.17
CA PRO A 326 -6.33 8.11 -22.63
C PRO A 326 -5.42 9.29 -23.05
N PRO A 327 -6.01 10.48 -23.34
CA PRO A 327 -5.22 11.66 -23.63
C PRO A 327 -4.44 12.12 -22.37
N PRO A 328 -3.28 12.77 -22.54
CA PRO A 328 -2.48 13.25 -21.41
C PRO A 328 -3.28 14.18 -20.49
N GLY A 329 -3.20 13.96 -19.19
CA GLY A 329 -3.90 14.76 -18.18
C GLY A 329 -5.37 14.41 -17.99
N ALA A 330 -5.91 13.45 -18.75
CA ALA A 330 -7.27 12.95 -18.50
C ALA A 330 -7.38 12.34 -17.11
N ASN A 331 -8.54 12.47 -16.48
CA ASN A 331 -8.86 11.77 -15.24
C ASN A 331 -9.15 10.29 -15.53
N ALA A 332 -8.07 9.57 -15.85
CA ALA A 332 -8.10 8.19 -16.33
C ALA A 332 -7.55 7.23 -15.28
N VAL A 333 -8.06 6.00 -15.25
CA VAL A 333 -7.58 4.95 -14.34
C VAL A 333 -7.54 3.58 -15.01
N ASP A 334 -6.39 2.92 -14.90
CA ASP A 334 -6.06 1.66 -15.57
C ASP A 334 -6.49 0.44 -14.75
N GLY A 335 -7.73 0.00 -14.92
CA GLY A 335 -8.25 -1.17 -14.21
C GLY A 335 -7.58 -2.47 -14.60
N PHE A 336 -7.19 -2.63 -15.87
CA PHE A 336 -6.48 -3.82 -16.31
C PHE A 336 -5.12 -3.97 -15.61
N LEU A 337 -4.36 -2.88 -15.47
CA LEU A 337 -3.05 -2.91 -14.81
C LEU A 337 -3.18 -3.05 -13.29
N VAL A 338 -4.21 -2.46 -12.68
CA VAL A 338 -4.52 -2.69 -11.25
C VAL A 338 -4.90 -4.15 -11.01
N LYS A 339 -5.71 -4.76 -11.89
CA LYS A 339 -6.05 -6.19 -11.79
C LYS A 339 -4.83 -7.09 -11.94
N ALA A 340 -3.90 -6.70 -12.81
CA ALA A 340 -2.62 -7.38 -12.94
C ALA A 340 -1.73 -7.24 -11.72
N ALA A 341 -1.72 -6.09 -11.08
CA ALA A 341 -1.05 -5.89 -9.81
C ALA A 341 -1.63 -6.77 -8.69
N ASP A 342 -2.96 -6.88 -8.60
CA ASP A 342 -3.65 -7.78 -7.67
C ASP A 342 -3.33 -9.27 -7.94
N ASP A 343 -3.38 -9.70 -9.20
CA ASP A 343 -3.00 -11.07 -9.57
C ASP A 343 -1.51 -11.35 -9.25
N LEU A 344 -0.61 -10.40 -9.49
CA LEU A 344 0.82 -10.52 -9.14
C LEU A 344 1.05 -10.56 -7.63
N ALA A 345 0.34 -9.75 -6.84
CA ALA A 345 0.41 -9.79 -5.39
C ALA A 345 -0.06 -11.15 -4.85
N ALA A 346 -1.21 -11.65 -5.32
CA ALA A 346 -1.70 -12.98 -4.97
C ALA A 346 -0.75 -14.11 -5.41
N PHE A 347 -0.09 -13.96 -6.56
CA PHE A 347 0.97 -14.87 -7.00
C PHE A 347 2.16 -14.83 -6.04
N MET A 348 2.63 -13.64 -5.63
CA MET A 348 3.73 -13.48 -4.67
C MET A 348 3.41 -14.13 -3.33
N GLU A 349 2.18 -13.97 -2.83
CA GLU A 349 1.72 -14.60 -1.59
C GLU A 349 1.85 -16.13 -1.62
N ALA A 350 1.41 -16.74 -2.72
CA ALA A 350 1.51 -18.18 -2.89
C ALA A 350 2.94 -18.65 -3.19
N TYR A 351 3.70 -17.86 -3.97
CA TYR A 351 5.07 -18.17 -4.38
C TYR A 351 6.02 -18.14 -3.18
N MET A 352 6.03 -17.05 -2.41
CA MET A 352 6.95 -16.90 -1.27
C MET A 352 6.73 -17.98 -0.20
N SER A 353 5.48 -18.31 0.05
CA SER A 353 5.15 -19.40 0.96
C SER A 353 5.60 -20.76 0.45
N ARG A 354 5.50 -21.00 -0.87
CA ARG A 354 6.02 -22.22 -1.51
C ARG A 354 7.53 -22.33 -1.35
N GLU A 355 8.27 -21.23 -1.55
CA GLU A 355 9.73 -21.19 -1.39
C GLU A 355 10.16 -21.42 0.07
N LEU A 356 9.32 -21.05 1.04
CA LEU A 356 9.51 -21.35 2.47
C LEU A 356 9.01 -22.74 2.88
N GLY A 357 8.64 -23.60 1.92
CA GLY A 357 8.21 -24.98 2.16
C GLY A 357 6.77 -25.13 2.64
N VAL A 358 5.99 -24.06 2.69
CA VAL A 358 4.57 -24.09 3.08
C VAL A 358 3.71 -24.11 1.82
N GLN A 359 3.21 -25.31 1.49
CA GLN A 359 2.49 -25.58 0.25
C GLN A 359 1.11 -26.19 0.51
N SER A 360 0.15 -25.87 -0.35
CA SER A 360 -1.17 -26.48 -0.36
C SER A 360 -1.71 -26.58 -1.79
N ALA A 361 -2.61 -27.53 -2.05
CA ALA A 361 -3.22 -27.67 -3.36
C ALA A 361 -3.93 -26.38 -3.85
N PRO A 362 -4.69 -25.64 -3.01
CA PRO A 362 -5.27 -24.36 -3.42
C PRO A 362 -4.24 -23.31 -3.85
N MET A 363 -3.10 -23.18 -3.13
CA MET A 363 -2.06 -22.22 -3.49
C MET A 363 -1.33 -22.61 -4.78
N LEU A 364 -0.97 -23.88 -4.94
CA LEU A 364 -0.34 -24.37 -6.16
C LEU A 364 -1.27 -24.15 -7.36
N SER A 365 -2.57 -24.45 -7.20
CA SER A 365 -3.59 -24.19 -8.22
C SER A 365 -3.65 -22.71 -8.59
N ALA A 366 -3.63 -21.81 -7.60
CA ALA A 366 -3.63 -20.37 -7.84
C ALA A 366 -2.40 -19.88 -8.62
N LEU A 367 -1.20 -20.38 -8.29
CA LEU A 367 0.02 -20.09 -9.03
C LEU A 367 -0.13 -20.49 -10.51
N TYR A 368 -0.55 -21.73 -10.78
CA TYR A 368 -0.74 -22.22 -12.15
C TYR A 368 -1.84 -21.48 -12.90
N GLN A 369 -2.94 -21.13 -12.23
CA GLN A 369 -4.03 -20.35 -12.82
C GLN A 369 -3.55 -18.97 -13.24
N ILE A 370 -2.83 -18.24 -12.36
CA ILE A 370 -2.30 -16.90 -12.68
C ILE A 370 -1.27 -16.98 -13.81
N LEU A 371 -0.36 -17.96 -13.78
CA LEU A 371 0.60 -18.18 -14.88
C LEU A 371 -0.11 -18.42 -16.21
N SER A 372 -1.10 -19.32 -16.24
CA SER A 372 -1.86 -19.65 -17.45
C SER A 372 -2.66 -18.45 -17.96
N LYS A 373 -3.25 -17.67 -17.04
CA LYS A 373 -4.03 -16.46 -17.32
C LYS A 373 -3.23 -15.43 -18.11
N TYR A 374 -1.96 -15.21 -17.75
CA TYR A 374 -1.10 -14.23 -18.43
C TYR A 374 -0.31 -14.80 -19.61
N ARG A 375 -0.23 -16.13 -19.73
CA ARG A 375 0.27 -16.81 -20.94
C ARG A 375 -0.74 -16.83 -22.08
N ALA A 376 -2.03 -16.72 -21.78
CA ALA A 376 -3.07 -16.69 -22.78
C ALA A 376 -2.81 -15.57 -23.83
N PRO A 377 -2.91 -15.86 -25.14
CA PRO A 377 -2.57 -14.91 -26.21
C PRO A 377 -3.29 -13.57 -26.08
N GLU A 378 -4.58 -13.59 -25.75
CA GLU A 378 -5.42 -12.38 -25.61
C GLU A 378 -4.89 -11.45 -24.52
N ARG A 379 -4.61 -11.98 -23.32
CA ARG A 379 -4.08 -11.19 -22.21
C ARG A 379 -2.67 -10.69 -22.47
N ARG A 380 -1.84 -11.54 -23.09
CA ARG A 380 -0.48 -11.16 -23.45
C ARG A 380 -0.46 -10.03 -24.48
N GLN A 381 -1.34 -10.11 -25.49
CA GLN A 381 -1.48 -9.07 -26.50
C GLN A 381 -2.01 -7.75 -25.90
N LYS A 382 -3.02 -7.83 -25.02
CA LYS A 382 -3.54 -6.65 -24.33
C LYS A 382 -2.46 -5.97 -23.46
N ALA A 383 -1.73 -6.76 -22.67
CA ALA A 383 -0.61 -6.25 -21.87
C ALA A 383 0.47 -5.60 -22.74
N ALA A 384 0.83 -6.24 -23.86
CA ALA A 384 1.84 -5.71 -24.78
C ALA A 384 1.42 -4.38 -25.43
N ARG A 385 0.14 -4.22 -25.77
CA ARG A 385 -0.40 -2.94 -26.27
C ARG A 385 -0.34 -1.82 -25.24
N LEU A 386 -0.42 -2.16 -23.96
CA LEU A 386 -0.23 -1.24 -22.83
C LEU A 386 1.26 -1.05 -22.46
N GLY A 387 2.21 -1.59 -23.24
CA GLY A 387 3.64 -1.41 -23.01
C GLY A 387 4.23 -2.26 -21.89
N VAL A 388 3.53 -3.31 -21.43
CA VAL A 388 4.01 -4.20 -20.34
C VAL A 388 4.02 -5.67 -20.75
N ASP A 389 4.96 -6.46 -20.20
CA ASP A 389 4.99 -7.91 -20.38
C ASP A 389 4.90 -8.62 -19.01
N ILE A 390 3.66 -8.84 -18.56
CA ILE A 390 3.36 -9.52 -17.29
C ILE A 390 3.80 -10.99 -17.34
N ALA A 391 3.74 -11.62 -18.51
CA ALA A 391 4.17 -13.00 -18.69
C ALA A 391 5.69 -13.13 -18.51
N ALA A 392 6.46 -12.16 -19.03
CA ALA A 392 7.91 -12.11 -18.81
C ALA A 392 8.27 -11.89 -17.32
N ILE A 393 7.53 -11.03 -16.61
CA ILE A 393 7.72 -10.85 -15.16
C ILE A 393 7.49 -12.16 -14.41
N LEU A 394 6.40 -12.87 -14.73
CA LEU A 394 6.07 -14.17 -14.12
C LEU A 394 7.08 -15.27 -14.49
N ALA A 395 7.65 -15.23 -15.69
CA ALA A 395 8.67 -16.19 -16.12
C ALA A 395 9.96 -16.13 -15.28
N ASP A 396 10.30 -14.98 -14.70
CA ASP A 396 11.44 -14.86 -13.77
C ASP A 396 11.28 -15.75 -12.51
N PHE A 397 10.05 -16.19 -12.19
CA PHE A 397 9.73 -17.01 -11.02
C PHE A 397 9.69 -18.51 -11.29
N GLU A 398 9.70 -18.91 -12.56
CA GLU A 398 9.84 -20.31 -12.91
C GLU A 398 11.28 -20.76 -12.63
N PRO A 399 11.50 -21.99 -12.15
CA PRO A 399 12.85 -22.55 -12.16
C PRO A 399 13.38 -22.43 -13.59
N LEU A 400 14.58 -21.89 -13.77
CA LEU A 400 15.33 -22.11 -15.02
C LEU A 400 15.37 -23.64 -15.19
N ALA A 401 14.63 -24.12 -16.18
CA ALA A 401 14.46 -25.55 -16.45
C ALA A 401 15.81 -26.26 -16.65
#